data_AF-A0A084VCA0-F1
#
_entry.id   AF-A0A084VCA0-F1
#
_cell.length_a   1.000
_cell.length_b   1.000
_cell.length_c   1.000
_cell.angle_alpha   90.00
_cell.angle_beta   90.00
_cell.angle_gamma   90.00
#
_symmetry.space_group_name_H-M   'P 1'
#
loop_
_entity.id
_entity.type
_entity.pdbx_description
1 polymer ?
#
loop_
_entity_poly.entity_id
_entity_poly.type
_entity_poly.pdbx_seq_one_letter_code
_entity_poly.pdbx_strand_id
1 'polypeptide(L)'
;MNALAKLKTIAPAVNQIVRSYALKSDLKIKWVRPEKIPCYKPQKSGDLQALPQYAGTELMKDFRDSKELETANEHVRNLFTLEHNRRKEMVENFKEDMVRRVYRHELDYGSMEAKLGLMTARIRSLQEYMEKFPRQSVVKVQLKELIDKRKRYLRYLRRWDYRRFEYVLEKLDLVYKPYPTHFHWITRKDSLRKLTTIHCDQIRDKRLDEYRRQLESEQLDFLEKKLKTLEFVRQEQIECRVPVTVTPEEIKAVRKRYDELKQKRAELADSLKESEES
;
A
#
# COMPACT_ATOMS: atom_id res chain seq x y z
N MET A 1 54.49 42.53 -6.32
CA MET A 1 54.01 42.99 -5.00
C MET A 1 52.74 42.22 -4.65
N ASN A 2 52.69 41.63 -3.45
CA ASN A 2 51.62 40.79 -2.88
C ASN A 2 51.87 39.27 -2.85
N ALA A 3 53.05 38.89 -2.36
CA ALA A 3 53.36 37.55 -1.85
C ALA A 3 53.20 37.46 -0.30
N LEU A 4 52.13 38.05 0.25
CA LEU A 4 51.92 38.16 1.71
C LEU A 4 50.51 37.70 2.18
N ALA A 5 49.78 36.94 1.34
CA ALA A 5 48.48 36.37 1.71
C ALA A 5 48.52 34.86 2.06
N LYS A 6 49.72 34.30 2.24
CA LYS A 6 49.93 32.93 2.73
C LYS A 6 50.67 33.01 4.05
N LEU A 7 49.91 33.07 5.15
CA LEU A 7 50.26 32.62 6.51
C LEU A 7 49.20 33.18 7.48
N LYS A 8 47.96 32.70 7.38
CA LYS A 8 47.06 32.70 8.54
C LYS A 8 47.43 31.46 9.35
N THR A 9 48.18 31.68 10.42
CA THR A 9 48.41 30.71 11.49
C THR A 9 47.05 30.36 12.11
N ILE A 10 46.51 29.20 11.75
CA ILE A 10 45.40 28.60 12.49
C ILE A 10 46.04 27.95 13.72
N ALA A 11 46.26 28.74 14.77
CA ALA A 11 46.41 28.16 16.09
C ALA A 11 45.07 27.48 16.43
N PRO A 12 45.02 26.17 16.69
CA PRO A 12 43.81 25.58 17.21
C PRO A 12 43.62 26.17 18.61
N ALA A 13 42.58 26.96 18.81
CA ALA A 13 42.14 27.32 20.15
C ALA A 13 41.75 26.01 20.85
N VAL A 14 42.62 25.53 21.74
CA VAL A 14 42.57 24.21 22.39
C VAL A 14 41.28 23.95 23.19
N ASN A 15 40.40 24.93 23.38
CA ASN A 15 39.19 24.79 24.21
C ASN A 15 37.92 25.43 23.62
N GLN A 16 37.76 25.49 22.29
CA GLN A 16 36.44 25.73 21.71
C GLN A 16 35.78 24.40 21.33
N ILE A 17 34.90 23.91 22.21
CA ILE A 17 33.94 22.86 21.85
C ILE A 17 32.95 23.50 20.87
N VAL A 18 33.33 23.53 19.59
CA VAL A 18 32.39 23.86 18.52
C VAL A 18 31.42 22.70 18.44
N ARG A 19 30.17 22.92 18.84
CA ARG A 19 29.09 21.96 18.61
C ARG A 19 28.91 21.82 17.11
N SER A 20 29.50 20.79 16.52
CA SER A 20 29.21 20.37 15.16
C SER A 20 27.79 19.76 15.14
N TYR A 21 26.78 20.62 15.01
CA TYR A 21 25.37 20.19 14.94
C TYR A 21 25.06 19.31 13.71
N ALA A 22 26.02 19.17 12.79
CA ALA A 22 25.94 18.36 11.59
C ALA A 22 27.00 17.26 11.58
N LEU A 23 26.93 16.33 12.54
CA LEU A 23 27.51 15.00 12.32
C LEU A 23 26.74 14.38 11.13
N LYS A 24 27.28 14.50 9.92
CA LYS A 24 26.82 13.72 8.78
C LYS A 24 27.23 12.28 9.07
N SER A 25 26.29 11.51 9.60
CA SER A 25 26.52 10.10 9.86
C SER A 25 26.63 9.38 8.52
N ASP A 26 27.78 8.80 8.19
CA ASP A 26 27.99 7.92 7.02
C ASP A 26 27.34 6.53 7.20
N LEU A 27 26.24 6.48 7.95
CA LEU A 27 25.47 5.27 8.16
C LEU A 27 24.72 4.92 6.88
N LYS A 28 24.69 3.63 6.55
CA LYS A 28 23.90 3.05 5.45
C LYS A 28 22.41 3.35 5.61
N ILE A 29 21.96 3.50 6.86
CA ILE A 29 20.58 3.80 7.22
C ILE A 29 20.42 5.30 7.45
N LYS A 30 19.66 5.95 6.58
CA LYS A 30 19.30 7.35 6.70
C LYS A 30 17.82 7.45 7.04
N TRP A 31 17.50 8.09 8.16
CA TRP A 31 16.12 8.43 8.47
C TRP A 31 15.72 9.72 7.78
N VAL A 32 14.71 9.62 6.91
CA VAL A 32 13.99 10.75 6.34
C VAL A 32 12.62 10.79 6.97
N ARG A 33 12.20 11.97 7.47
CA ARG A 33 10.85 12.13 8.01
C ARG A 33 9.85 11.95 6.86
N PRO A 34 8.87 11.04 6.98
CA PRO A 34 7.88 10.85 5.94
C PRO A 34 7.02 12.11 5.77
N GLU A 35 6.64 12.38 4.53
CA GLU A 35 5.77 13.51 4.22
C GLU A 35 4.38 13.34 4.82
N LYS A 36 3.82 14.45 5.29
CA LYS A 36 2.48 14.46 5.88
C LYS A 36 1.44 14.49 4.76
N ILE A 37 0.81 13.34 4.51
CA ILE A 37 -0.33 13.25 3.61
C ILE A 37 -1.53 14.00 4.22
N PRO A 38 -2.09 15.02 3.57
CA PRO A 38 -3.24 15.76 4.08
C PRO A 38 -4.52 14.90 4.04
N CYS A 39 -5.50 15.24 4.87
CA CYS A 39 -6.73 14.44 5.05
C CYS A 39 -7.60 14.33 3.79
N TYR A 40 -7.58 15.35 2.93
CA TYR A 40 -8.42 15.43 1.74
C TYR A 40 -7.91 14.60 0.57
N LYS A 41 -6.66 14.12 0.62
CA LYS A 41 -6.12 13.32 -0.48
C LYS A 41 -6.70 11.88 -0.44
N PRO A 42 -6.94 11.26 -1.61
CA PRO A 42 -7.51 9.92 -1.75
C PRO A 42 -6.86 8.85 -0.86
N GLN A 43 -5.53 8.91 -0.67
CA GLN A 43 -4.79 7.94 0.14
C GLN A 43 -5.26 7.90 1.61
N LYS A 44 -5.80 9.01 2.13
CA LYS A 44 -6.34 9.11 3.49
C LYS A 44 -7.86 9.00 3.53
N SER A 45 -8.56 9.67 2.61
CA SER A 45 -10.02 9.75 2.62
C SER A 45 -10.70 8.47 2.11
N GLY A 46 -10.02 7.72 1.23
CA GLY A 46 -10.53 6.52 0.57
C GLY A 46 -11.42 6.79 -0.64
N ASP A 47 -11.48 8.02 -1.15
CA ASP A 47 -12.27 8.37 -2.34
C ASP A 47 -11.46 8.14 -3.62
N LEU A 48 -11.98 7.35 -4.56
CA LEU A 48 -11.31 7.09 -5.83
C LEU A 48 -11.70 8.09 -6.93
N GLN A 49 -12.95 8.54 -6.91
CA GLN A 49 -13.50 9.44 -7.92
C GLN A 49 -13.50 10.90 -7.47
N ALA A 50 -13.16 11.79 -8.40
CA ALA A 50 -13.31 13.23 -8.23
C ALA A 50 -14.77 13.67 -8.39
N LEU A 51 -15.01 14.99 -8.23
CA LEU A 51 -16.28 15.60 -8.59
C LEU A 51 -16.46 15.53 -10.11
N PRO A 52 -17.61 15.04 -10.63
CA PRO A 52 -17.85 15.00 -12.06
C PRO A 52 -17.99 16.43 -12.62
N GLN A 53 -17.57 16.59 -13.87
CA GLN A 53 -17.96 17.75 -14.66
C GLN A 53 -19.30 17.43 -15.30
N TYR A 54 -20.32 18.25 -15.03
CA TYR A 54 -21.66 18.05 -15.56
C TYR A 54 -21.74 18.48 -17.02
N ALA A 55 -22.58 17.79 -17.79
CA ALA A 55 -22.98 18.29 -19.10
C ALA A 55 -23.78 19.58 -18.93
N GLY A 56 -23.53 20.57 -19.79
CA GLY A 56 -24.11 21.90 -19.61
C GLY A 56 -25.64 21.95 -19.70
N THR A 57 -26.24 20.93 -20.32
CA THR A 57 -27.67 20.81 -20.59
C THR A 57 -28.50 20.23 -19.44
N GLU A 58 -27.86 19.73 -18.37
CA GLU A 58 -28.59 19.13 -17.24
C GLU A 58 -29.35 20.18 -16.43
N LEU A 59 -30.57 19.86 -16.01
CA LEU A 59 -31.41 20.73 -15.20
C LEU A 59 -31.07 20.62 -13.71
N MET A 60 -31.30 21.71 -12.97
CA MET A 60 -31.28 21.70 -11.51
C MET A 60 -32.18 20.61 -10.93
N LYS A 61 -31.81 20.05 -9.77
CA LYS A 61 -32.44 18.91 -9.10
C LYS A 61 -33.96 19.01 -9.08
N ASP A 62 -34.49 20.13 -8.63
CA ASP A 62 -35.92 20.32 -8.38
C ASP A 62 -36.74 20.40 -9.68
N PHE A 63 -36.08 20.66 -10.80
CA PHE A 63 -36.71 20.88 -12.11
C PHE A 63 -36.49 19.72 -13.10
N ARG A 64 -35.81 18.64 -12.70
CA ARG A 64 -35.50 17.50 -13.58
C ARG A 64 -36.73 16.86 -14.22
N ASP A 65 -37.83 16.78 -13.47
CA ASP A 65 -39.05 16.07 -13.88
C ASP A 65 -40.19 17.02 -14.29
N SER A 66 -39.87 18.28 -14.57
CA SER A 66 -40.86 19.32 -14.87
C SER A 66 -41.31 19.29 -16.34
N LYS A 67 -42.58 18.92 -16.56
CA LYS A 67 -43.21 18.87 -17.90
C LYS A 67 -43.31 20.25 -18.56
N GLU A 68 -43.42 21.29 -17.75
CA GLU A 68 -43.55 22.68 -18.21
C GLU A 68 -42.26 23.17 -18.89
N LEU A 69 -41.09 22.73 -18.43
CA LEU A 69 -39.81 23.13 -19.02
C LEU A 69 -39.52 22.46 -20.37
N GLU A 70 -40.16 21.33 -20.67
CA GLU A 70 -40.03 20.67 -21.98
C GLU A 70 -40.68 21.50 -23.09
N THR A 71 -41.75 22.22 -22.77
CA THR A 71 -42.49 23.08 -23.71
C THR A 71 -41.92 24.50 -23.76
N ALA A 72 -41.08 24.87 -22.78
CA ALA A 72 -40.57 26.22 -22.63
C ALA A 72 -39.56 26.60 -23.72
N ASN A 73 -39.43 27.91 -23.96
CA ASN A 73 -38.38 28.48 -24.81
C ASN A 73 -36.98 28.10 -24.29
N GLU A 74 -36.02 27.89 -25.19
CA GLU A 74 -34.63 27.62 -24.88
C GLU A 74 -34.03 28.62 -23.87
N HIS A 75 -34.33 29.92 -23.98
CA HIS A 75 -33.84 30.91 -23.02
C HIS A 75 -34.33 30.64 -21.60
N VAL A 76 -35.61 30.26 -21.45
CA VAL A 76 -36.18 29.92 -20.15
C VAL A 76 -35.55 28.62 -19.66
N ARG A 77 -35.40 27.62 -20.53
CA ARG A 77 -34.72 26.35 -20.19
C ARG A 77 -33.30 26.59 -19.70
N ASN A 78 -32.53 27.46 -20.36
CA ASN A 78 -31.15 27.77 -20.00
C ASN A 78 -31.03 28.36 -18.59
N LEU A 79 -32.01 29.14 -18.11
CA LEU A 79 -32.04 29.63 -16.73
C LEU A 79 -32.07 28.51 -15.69
N PHE A 80 -32.60 27.33 -16.04
CA PHE A 80 -32.68 26.17 -15.17
C PHE A 80 -31.58 25.12 -15.39
N THR A 81 -30.69 25.34 -16.36
CA THR A 81 -29.54 24.47 -16.62
C THR A 81 -28.41 24.68 -15.62
N LEU A 82 -27.64 23.63 -15.32
CA LEU A 82 -26.52 23.70 -14.39
C LEU A 82 -25.38 24.59 -14.89
N GLU A 83 -25.18 24.68 -16.20
CA GLU A 83 -24.11 25.49 -16.80
C GLU A 83 -24.23 26.98 -16.45
N HIS A 84 -25.46 27.50 -16.55
CA HIS A 84 -25.76 28.91 -16.34
C HIS A 84 -26.05 29.25 -14.87
N ASN A 85 -25.95 28.26 -13.97
CA ASN A 85 -26.28 28.40 -12.56
C ASN A 85 -25.06 28.40 -11.64
N ARG A 86 -25.32 28.74 -10.37
CA ARG A 86 -24.28 28.79 -9.35
C ARG A 86 -23.72 27.38 -9.09
N ARG A 87 -22.43 27.31 -8.76
CA ARG A 87 -21.75 26.07 -8.33
C ARG A 87 -22.52 25.28 -7.25
N LYS A 88 -23.27 25.97 -6.39
CA LYS A 88 -24.11 25.35 -5.36
C LYS A 88 -25.11 24.36 -5.97
N GLU A 89 -25.78 24.73 -7.06
CA GLU A 89 -26.81 23.91 -7.70
C GLU A 89 -26.21 22.65 -8.31
N MET A 90 -25.04 22.78 -8.94
CA MET A 90 -24.24 21.63 -9.39
C MET A 90 -23.91 20.66 -8.25
N VAL A 91 -23.54 21.19 -7.08
CA VAL A 91 -23.24 20.36 -5.90
C VAL A 91 -24.50 19.71 -5.32
N GLU A 92 -25.66 20.37 -5.35
CA GLU A 92 -26.94 19.76 -4.93
C GLU A 92 -27.37 18.64 -5.87
N ASN A 93 -27.26 18.84 -7.19
CA ASN A 93 -27.45 17.77 -8.17
C ASN A 93 -26.53 16.58 -7.88
N PHE A 94 -25.26 16.84 -7.59
CA PHE A 94 -24.31 15.77 -7.27
C PHE A 94 -24.64 14.99 -6.01
N LYS A 95 -25.11 15.69 -4.98
CA LYS A 95 -25.58 15.03 -3.77
C LYS A 95 -26.74 14.11 -4.11
N GLU A 96 -27.71 14.59 -4.88
CA GLU A 96 -28.84 13.79 -5.31
C GLU A 96 -28.40 12.54 -6.09
N ASP A 97 -27.53 12.69 -7.08
CA ASP A 97 -27.09 11.56 -7.92
C ASP A 97 -26.30 10.51 -7.11
N MET A 98 -25.41 10.95 -6.22
CA MET A 98 -24.67 10.05 -5.34
C MET A 98 -25.58 9.28 -4.39
N VAL A 99 -26.66 9.91 -4.00
CA VAL A 99 -27.58 9.40 -3.02
C VAL A 99 -28.60 8.46 -3.69
N ARG A 100 -29.12 8.80 -4.88
CA ARG A 100 -29.95 7.94 -5.74
C ARG A 100 -29.29 6.60 -6.07
N ARG A 101 -27.95 6.55 -6.20
CA ARG A 101 -27.20 5.30 -6.42
C ARG A 101 -27.35 4.27 -5.29
N VAL A 102 -27.73 4.72 -4.10
CA VAL A 102 -27.60 3.93 -2.87
C VAL A 102 -28.93 3.80 -2.10
N TYR A 103 -29.94 4.58 -2.48
CA TYR A 103 -31.27 4.53 -1.88
C TYR A 103 -31.98 3.18 -1.96
N ARG A 104 -32.79 2.91 -0.93
CA ARG A 104 -33.73 1.78 -0.90
C ARG A 104 -35.04 2.11 -1.59
N HIS A 105 -35.47 3.36 -1.44
CA HIS A 105 -36.66 3.94 -2.05
C HIS A 105 -36.39 5.41 -2.37
N GLU A 106 -37.18 6.02 -3.24
CA GLU A 106 -36.92 7.35 -3.81
C GLU A 106 -36.75 8.47 -2.78
N LEU A 107 -37.49 8.38 -1.66
CA LEU A 107 -37.47 9.39 -0.58
C LEU A 107 -36.59 9.01 0.63
N ASP A 108 -35.63 8.10 0.48
CA ASP A 108 -34.84 7.56 1.62
C ASP A 108 -33.68 8.46 2.05
N TYR A 109 -33.91 9.63 2.65
CA TYR A 109 -32.80 10.48 3.11
C TYR A 109 -32.20 10.04 4.47
N GLY A 110 -32.84 9.07 5.14
CA GLY A 110 -32.58 8.74 6.54
C GLY A 110 -31.67 7.54 6.78
N SER A 111 -31.61 6.61 5.83
CA SER A 111 -30.81 5.38 5.99
C SER A 111 -29.31 5.66 6.13
N MET A 112 -28.58 4.67 6.65
CA MET A 112 -27.13 4.80 6.79
C MET A 112 -26.45 4.91 5.42
N GLU A 113 -26.99 4.22 4.42
CA GLU A 113 -26.48 4.15 3.06
C GLU A 113 -26.70 5.50 2.34
N ALA A 114 -27.91 6.05 2.45
CA ALA A 114 -28.25 7.41 2.04
C ALA A 114 -27.32 8.48 2.64
N LYS A 115 -27.14 8.43 3.97
CA LYS A 115 -26.23 9.35 4.69
C LYS A 115 -24.80 9.22 4.18
N LEU A 116 -24.32 7.99 3.92
CA LEU A 116 -22.99 7.75 3.37
C LEU A 116 -22.84 8.35 1.96
N GLY A 117 -23.86 8.23 1.10
CA GLY A 117 -23.91 8.88 -0.22
C GLY A 117 -23.79 10.41 -0.10
N LEU A 118 -24.62 11.03 0.75
CA LEU A 118 -24.63 12.48 0.96
C LEU A 118 -23.30 12.99 1.51
N MET A 119 -22.73 12.28 2.49
CA MET A 119 -21.42 12.61 3.06
C MET A 119 -20.32 12.49 2.02
N THR A 120 -20.37 11.48 1.16
CA THR A 120 -19.38 11.28 0.09
C THR A 120 -19.44 12.40 -0.94
N ALA A 121 -20.65 12.80 -1.36
CA ALA A 121 -20.83 13.94 -2.26
C ALA A 121 -20.23 15.23 -1.68
N ARG A 122 -20.51 15.51 -0.40
CA ARG A 122 -19.96 16.68 0.30
C ARG A 122 -18.44 16.61 0.47
N ILE A 123 -17.89 15.43 0.78
CA ILE A 123 -16.44 15.24 0.90
C ILE A 123 -15.75 15.56 -0.43
N ARG A 124 -16.25 15.03 -1.55
CA ARG A 124 -15.68 15.29 -2.89
C ARG A 124 -15.76 16.77 -3.27
N SER A 125 -16.87 17.46 -2.97
CA SER A 125 -16.97 18.90 -3.26
C SER A 125 -15.99 19.73 -2.43
N LEU A 126 -15.77 19.36 -1.16
CA LEU A 126 -14.81 20.03 -0.28
C LEU A 126 -13.35 19.68 -0.62
N GLN A 127 -13.09 18.48 -1.15
CA GLN A 127 -11.77 18.10 -1.64
C GLN A 127 -11.31 19.00 -2.78
N GLU A 128 -12.15 19.22 -3.80
CA GLU A 128 -11.82 20.14 -4.90
C GLU A 128 -11.56 21.57 -4.40
N TYR A 129 -12.37 22.04 -3.44
CA TYR A 129 -12.15 23.35 -2.83
C TYR A 129 -10.81 23.42 -2.08
N MET A 130 -10.44 22.37 -1.34
CA MET A 130 -9.18 22.30 -0.60
C MET A 130 -7.95 22.20 -1.51
N GLU A 131 -8.10 21.64 -2.71
CA GLU A 131 -7.03 21.63 -3.71
C GLU A 131 -6.76 23.03 -4.25
N LYS A 132 -7.81 23.82 -4.47
CA LYS A 132 -7.70 25.23 -4.89
C LYS A 132 -7.22 26.14 -3.74
N PHE A 133 -7.70 25.91 -2.52
CA PHE A 133 -7.47 26.78 -1.36
C PHE A 133 -6.95 26.01 -0.13
N PRO A 134 -5.69 25.51 -0.16
CA PRO A 134 -5.16 24.63 0.87
C PRO A 134 -4.95 25.28 2.24
N ARG A 135 -4.92 26.62 2.29
CA ARG A 135 -4.69 27.40 3.52
C ARG A 135 -5.95 27.59 4.38
N GLN A 136 -7.14 27.28 3.84
CA GLN A 136 -8.40 27.46 4.55
C GLN A 136 -8.56 26.45 5.68
N SER A 137 -8.36 26.90 6.93
CA SER A 137 -8.37 26.04 8.12
C SER A 137 -9.76 25.51 8.48
N VAL A 138 -10.79 26.35 8.36
CA VAL A 138 -12.18 25.99 8.69
C VAL A 138 -12.67 24.84 7.82
N VAL A 139 -12.47 24.95 6.49
CA VAL A 139 -12.89 23.90 5.55
C VAL A 139 -12.11 22.61 5.78
N LYS A 140 -10.82 22.70 6.11
CA LYS A 140 -10.00 21.55 6.45
C LYS A 140 -10.51 20.80 7.68
N VAL A 141 -10.96 21.52 8.71
CA VAL A 141 -11.56 20.91 9.91
C VAL A 141 -12.88 20.24 9.56
N GLN A 142 -13.79 20.94 8.88
CA GLN A 142 -15.09 20.39 8.47
C GLN A 142 -14.93 19.13 7.61
N LEU A 143 -14.00 19.15 6.65
CA LEU A 143 -13.72 18.01 5.79
C LEU A 143 -13.18 16.82 6.60
N LYS A 144 -12.26 17.07 7.53
CA LYS A 144 -11.73 16.01 8.41
C LYS A 144 -12.83 15.38 9.26
N GLU A 145 -13.67 16.19 9.89
CA GLU A 145 -14.79 15.72 10.70
C GLU A 145 -15.79 14.88 9.89
N LEU A 146 -16.08 15.29 8.65
CA LEU A 146 -16.92 14.53 7.73
C LEU A 146 -16.30 13.18 7.36
N ILE A 147 -15.01 13.14 7.02
CA ILE A 147 -14.29 11.89 6.71
C ILE A 147 -14.31 10.96 7.93
N ASP A 148 -14.04 11.47 9.12
CA ASP A 148 -14.05 10.68 10.36
C ASP A 148 -15.45 10.17 10.70
N LYS A 149 -16.49 11.01 10.54
CA LYS A 149 -17.90 10.60 10.72
C LYS A 149 -18.30 9.54 9.70
N ARG A 150 -17.88 9.65 8.43
CA ARG A 150 -18.14 8.65 7.37
C ARG A 150 -17.49 7.33 7.72
N LYS A 151 -16.21 7.37 8.12
CA LYS A 151 -15.43 6.19 8.52
C LYS A 151 -16.02 5.49 9.75
N ARG A 152 -16.61 6.25 10.67
CA ARG A 152 -17.38 5.70 11.80
C ARG A 152 -18.62 4.94 11.31
N TYR A 153 -19.43 5.52 10.41
CA TYR A 153 -20.60 4.83 9.86
C TYR A 153 -20.23 3.58 9.07
N LEU A 154 -19.20 3.63 8.22
CA LEU A 154 -18.70 2.45 7.50
C LEU A 154 -18.25 1.33 8.47
N ARG A 155 -17.64 1.69 9.60
CA ARG A 155 -17.28 0.71 10.63
C ARG A 155 -18.51 0.07 11.27
N TYR A 156 -19.56 0.84 11.53
CA TYR A 156 -20.81 0.29 12.07
C TYR A 156 -21.50 -0.60 11.05
N LEU A 157 -21.61 -0.15 9.79
CA LEU A 157 -22.21 -0.92 8.70
C LEU A 157 -21.48 -2.26 8.52
N ARG A 158 -20.14 -2.25 8.49
CA ARG A 158 -19.32 -3.47 8.41
C ARG A 158 -19.59 -4.47 9.54
N ARG A 159 -19.92 -3.99 10.74
CA ARG A 159 -20.23 -4.85 11.90
C ARG A 159 -21.65 -5.41 11.83
N TRP A 160 -22.60 -4.59 11.39
CA TRP A 160 -24.03 -4.92 11.40
C TRP A 160 -24.45 -5.75 10.19
N ASP A 161 -24.05 -5.33 8.99
CA ASP A 161 -24.42 -5.94 7.73
C ASP A 161 -23.28 -5.78 6.71
N TYR A 162 -22.54 -6.87 6.52
CA TYR A 162 -21.36 -6.88 5.66
C TYR A 162 -21.73 -6.76 4.17
N ARG A 163 -22.88 -7.32 3.74
CA ARG A 163 -23.31 -7.26 2.34
C ARG A 163 -23.67 -5.83 1.94
N ARG A 164 -24.37 -5.10 2.81
CA ARG A 164 -24.65 -3.68 2.62
C ARG A 164 -23.37 -2.84 2.62
N PHE A 165 -22.40 -3.20 3.45
CA PHE A 165 -21.12 -2.52 3.48
C PHE A 165 -20.37 -2.65 2.14
N GLU A 166 -20.29 -3.85 1.57
CA GLU A 166 -19.67 -4.07 0.25
C GLU A 166 -20.43 -3.33 -0.85
N TYR A 167 -21.76 -3.45 -0.88
CA TYR A 167 -22.62 -2.72 -1.81
C TYR A 167 -22.37 -1.22 -1.82
N VAL A 168 -22.27 -0.59 -0.64
CA VAL A 168 -22.02 0.86 -0.53
C VAL A 168 -20.62 1.23 -1.01
N LEU A 169 -19.61 0.39 -0.75
CA LEU A 169 -18.25 0.65 -1.23
C LEU A 169 -18.17 0.60 -2.75
N GLU A 170 -18.85 -0.38 -3.37
CA GLU A 170 -18.91 -0.52 -4.83
C GLU A 170 -19.67 0.65 -5.47
N LYS A 171 -20.89 0.95 -4.99
CA LYS A 171 -21.73 2.01 -5.61
C LYS A 171 -21.18 3.42 -5.45
N LEU A 172 -20.46 3.69 -4.37
CA LEU A 172 -19.86 5.00 -4.09
C LEU A 172 -18.37 5.07 -4.44
N ASP A 173 -17.78 4.03 -5.03
CA ASP A 173 -16.37 3.94 -5.39
C ASP A 173 -15.43 4.35 -4.24
N LEU A 174 -15.60 3.69 -3.10
CA LEU A 174 -14.88 3.95 -1.86
C LEU A 174 -13.96 2.79 -1.48
N VAL A 175 -12.76 3.13 -1.02
CA VAL A 175 -11.83 2.18 -0.38
C VAL A 175 -11.88 2.36 1.13
N TYR A 176 -12.36 1.33 1.82
CA TYR A 176 -12.37 1.35 3.29
C TYR A 176 -10.95 1.24 3.85
N LYS A 177 -10.47 2.31 4.48
CA LYS A 177 -9.23 2.31 5.27
C LYS A 177 -9.60 2.28 6.76
N PRO A 178 -9.31 1.21 7.52
CA PRO A 178 -9.61 1.17 8.96
C PRO A 178 -8.73 2.14 9.76
N TYR A 179 -9.08 2.40 11.03
CA TYR A 179 -8.14 3.07 11.94
C TYR A 179 -7.07 2.06 12.36
N PRO A 180 -5.80 2.49 12.51
CA PRO A 180 -4.78 1.62 13.06
C PRO A 180 -5.16 1.20 14.49
N THR A 181 -4.80 -0.03 14.86
CA THR A 181 -5.06 -0.58 16.20
C THR A 181 -4.34 0.20 17.29
N HIS A 182 -3.08 0.56 17.03
CA HIS A 182 -2.26 1.39 17.91
C HIS A 182 -1.78 2.63 17.17
N PHE A 183 -1.92 3.78 17.82
CA PHE A 183 -1.40 5.05 17.32
C PHE A 183 -0.08 5.36 18.01
N HIS A 184 0.96 5.62 17.23
CA HIS A 184 2.24 6.09 17.73
C HIS A 184 2.68 7.34 16.97
N TRP A 185 3.43 8.20 17.64
CA TRP A 185 4.05 9.35 16.99
C TRP A 185 5.26 8.92 16.16
N ILE A 186 5.55 9.66 15.08
CA ILE A 186 6.70 9.41 14.23
C ILE A 186 7.88 10.21 14.78
N THR A 187 8.69 9.56 15.62
CA THR A 187 9.91 10.13 16.20
C THR A 187 11.15 9.64 15.43
N ARG A 188 12.23 10.43 15.43
CA ARG A 188 13.51 10.05 14.81
C ARG A 188 14.11 8.80 15.44
N LYS A 189 14.06 8.70 16.78
CA LYS A 189 14.64 7.60 17.53
C LYS A 189 13.96 6.26 17.21
N ASP A 190 12.62 6.23 17.25
CA ASP A 190 11.88 4.99 17.03
C ASP A 190 11.94 4.55 15.57
N SER A 191 11.88 5.49 14.64
CA SER A 191 12.04 5.19 13.21
C SER A 191 13.44 4.68 12.88
N LEU A 192 14.51 5.29 13.41
CA LEU A 192 15.86 4.76 13.26
C LEU A 192 15.99 3.35 13.83
N ARG A 193 15.43 3.09 15.03
CA ARG A 193 15.41 1.74 15.62
C ARG A 193 14.71 0.73 14.70
N LYS A 194 13.53 1.08 14.17
CA LYS A 194 12.81 0.22 13.21
C LYS A 194 13.64 -0.02 11.94
N LEU A 195 14.24 1.02 11.37
CA LEU A 195 15.09 0.90 10.18
C LEU A 195 16.34 0.05 10.45
N THR A 196 16.95 0.17 11.64
CA THR A 196 18.08 -0.69 12.04
C THR A 196 17.67 -2.14 12.18
N THR A 197 16.51 -2.42 12.80
CA THR A 197 15.98 -3.79 12.88
C THR A 197 15.76 -4.37 11.50
N ILE A 198 15.04 -3.66 10.63
CA ILE A 198 14.79 -4.06 9.24
C ILE A 198 16.10 -4.34 8.50
N HIS A 199 17.11 -3.49 8.67
CA HIS A 199 18.40 -3.69 8.01
C HIS A 199 19.14 -4.92 8.54
N CYS A 200 19.16 -5.15 9.86
CA CYS A 200 19.75 -6.34 10.45
C CYS A 200 19.04 -7.62 9.99
N ASP A 201 17.71 -7.58 9.91
CA ASP A 201 16.90 -8.69 9.37
C ASP A 201 17.28 -8.96 7.92
N GLN A 202 17.35 -7.93 7.06
CA GLN A 202 17.78 -8.08 5.67
C GLN A 202 19.19 -8.66 5.52
N ILE A 203 20.12 -8.30 6.40
CA ILE A 203 21.47 -8.88 6.41
C ILE A 203 21.41 -10.36 6.81
N ARG A 204 20.64 -10.69 7.84
CA ARG A 204 20.46 -12.07 8.29
C ARG A 204 19.86 -12.91 7.17
N ASP A 205 18.77 -12.45 6.56
CA ASP A 205 18.04 -13.18 5.55
C ASP A 205 18.91 -13.41 4.31
N LYS A 206 19.67 -12.39 3.86
CA LYS A 206 20.66 -12.55 2.78
C LYS A 206 21.70 -13.62 3.08
N ARG A 207 22.26 -13.64 4.29
CA ARG A 207 23.25 -14.64 4.69
C ARG A 207 22.64 -16.04 4.77
N LEU A 208 21.41 -16.16 5.26
CA LEU A 208 20.69 -17.43 5.29
C LEU A 208 20.40 -17.93 3.88
N ASP A 209 20.02 -17.05 2.96
CA ASP A 209 19.78 -17.39 1.55
C ASP A 209 21.08 -17.81 0.85
N GLU A 210 22.18 -17.10 1.07
CA GLU A 210 23.50 -17.46 0.56
C GLU A 210 23.95 -18.83 1.09
N TYR A 211 23.81 -19.06 2.39
CA TYR A 211 24.14 -20.35 3.01
C TYR A 211 23.22 -21.47 2.50
N ARG A 212 21.93 -21.20 2.34
CA ARG A 212 20.98 -22.15 1.76
C ARG A 212 21.40 -22.53 0.34
N ARG A 213 21.79 -21.57 -0.51
CA ARG A 213 22.28 -21.86 -1.86
C ARG A 213 23.57 -22.69 -1.85
N GLN A 214 24.48 -22.42 -0.91
CA GLN A 214 25.69 -23.23 -0.72
C GLN A 214 25.33 -24.67 -0.37
N LEU A 215 24.50 -24.88 0.66
CA LEU A 215 24.05 -26.21 1.05
C LEU A 215 23.29 -26.92 -0.07
N GLU A 216 22.43 -26.20 -0.79
CA GLU A 216 21.75 -26.73 -1.95
C GLU A 216 22.78 -27.20 -2.98
N SER A 217 23.79 -26.41 -3.34
CA SER A 217 24.82 -26.83 -4.31
C SER A 217 25.52 -28.15 -3.92
N GLU A 218 25.83 -28.32 -2.63
CA GLU A 218 26.56 -29.47 -2.07
C GLU A 218 25.71 -30.75 -1.92
N GLN A 219 24.38 -30.67 -2.07
CA GLN A 219 23.48 -31.81 -1.83
C GLN A 219 23.79 -33.03 -2.72
N LEU A 220 24.12 -32.81 -4.00
CA LEU A 220 24.42 -33.93 -4.91
C LEU A 220 25.71 -34.65 -4.51
N ASP A 221 26.77 -33.89 -4.24
CA ASP A 221 28.07 -34.41 -3.79
C ASP A 221 27.93 -35.16 -2.46
N PHE A 222 27.12 -34.64 -1.53
CA PHE A 222 26.84 -35.29 -0.26
C PHE A 222 26.12 -36.64 -0.47
N LEU A 223 25.11 -36.68 -1.34
CA LEU A 223 24.39 -37.91 -1.64
C LEU A 223 25.26 -38.94 -2.36
N GLU A 224 26.14 -38.50 -3.27
CA GLU A 224 27.10 -39.38 -3.94
C GLU A 224 28.10 -39.99 -2.93
N LYS A 225 28.68 -39.15 -2.07
CA LYS A 225 29.57 -39.62 -0.99
C LYS A 225 28.84 -40.58 -0.05
N LYS A 226 27.59 -40.27 0.31
CA LYS A 226 26.74 -41.12 1.15
C LYS A 226 26.48 -42.49 0.52
N LEU A 227 26.25 -42.56 -0.80
CA LEU A 227 26.11 -43.85 -1.49
C LEU A 227 27.39 -44.67 -1.40
N LYS A 228 28.53 -44.07 -1.74
CA LYS A 228 29.84 -44.72 -1.69
C LYS A 228 30.16 -45.23 -0.29
N THR A 229 29.88 -44.44 0.76
CA THR A 229 30.14 -44.85 2.14
C THR A 229 29.23 -45.97 2.60
N LEU A 230 27.93 -45.96 2.24
CA LEU A 230 27.01 -47.04 2.58
C LEU A 230 27.37 -48.36 1.87
N GLU A 231 27.75 -48.29 0.60
CA GLU A 231 28.22 -49.47 -0.17
C GLU A 231 29.51 -50.04 0.43
N PHE A 232 30.48 -49.17 0.75
CA PHE A 232 31.75 -49.55 1.38
C PHE A 232 31.53 -50.22 2.75
N VAL A 233 30.77 -49.57 3.65
CA VAL A 233 30.49 -50.13 4.99
C VAL A 233 29.83 -51.50 4.89
N ARG A 234 28.90 -51.67 3.95
CA ARG A 234 28.23 -52.96 3.74
C ARG A 234 29.20 -54.03 3.24
N GLN A 235 30.10 -53.71 2.32
CA GLN A 235 31.13 -54.65 1.82
C GLN A 235 32.05 -55.09 2.97
N GLU A 236 32.59 -54.14 3.73
CA GLU A 236 33.47 -54.41 4.88
C GLU A 236 32.79 -55.28 5.95
N GLN A 237 31.51 -55.03 6.26
CA GLN A 237 30.76 -55.85 7.21
C GLN A 237 30.64 -57.31 6.76
N ILE A 238 30.38 -57.53 5.46
CA ILE A 238 30.30 -58.87 4.86
C ILE A 238 31.67 -59.55 4.92
N GLU A 239 32.74 -58.84 4.56
CA GLU A 239 34.11 -59.36 4.57
C GLU A 239 34.57 -59.73 5.98
N CYS A 240 34.31 -58.88 6.97
CA CYS A 240 34.63 -59.10 8.37
C CYS A 240 33.69 -60.11 9.05
N ARG A 241 32.67 -60.64 8.35
CA ARG A 241 31.65 -61.58 8.86
C ARG A 241 30.89 -61.06 10.09
N VAL A 242 30.72 -59.74 10.17
CA VAL A 242 29.93 -59.04 11.19
C VAL A 242 28.47 -58.98 10.71
N PRO A 243 27.46 -59.03 11.60
CA PRO A 243 26.07 -58.82 11.21
C PRO A 243 25.89 -57.53 10.42
N VAL A 244 25.32 -57.64 9.21
CA VAL A 244 25.12 -56.51 8.30
C VAL A 244 24.08 -55.56 8.86
N THR A 245 24.48 -54.33 9.10
CA THR A 245 23.60 -53.27 9.65
C THR A 245 22.95 -52.44 8.55
N VAL A 246 23.67 -52.22 7.43
CA VAL A 246 23.19 -51.40 6.32
C VAL A 246 22.29 -52.23 5.40
N THR A 247 21.00 -51.89 5.33
CA THR A 247 20.03 -52.62 4.48
C THR A 247 20.16 -52.24 3.00
N PRO A 248 19.83 -53.14 2.04
CA PRO A 248 19.91 -52.81 0.62
C PRO A 248 18.84 -51.79 0.21
N GLU A 249 17.73 -51.74 0.95
CA GLU A 249 16.64 -50.79 0.76
C GLU A 249 17.09 -49.35 1.06
N GLU A 250 17.91 -49.14 2.09
CA GLU A 250 18.49 -47.84 2.41
C GLU A 250 19.37 -47.30 1.28
N ILE A 251 20.24 -48.14 0.70
CA ILE A 251 21.08 -47.76 -0.45
C ILE A 251 20.19 -47.39 -1.64
N LYS A 252 19.17 -48.20 -1.94
CA LYS A 252 18.21 -47.92 -3.02
C LYS A 252 17.44 -46.62 -2.79
N ALA A 253 17.04 -46.32 -1.56
CA ALA A 253 16.34 -45.10 -1.21
C ALA A 253 17.22 -43.85 -1.38
N VAL A 254 18.50 -43.90 -0.96
CA VAL A 254 19.45 -42.81 -1.17
C VAL A 254 19.71 -42.60 -2.66
N ARG A 255 19.84 -43.69 -3.43
CA ARG A 255 20.05 -43.63 -4.89
C ARG A 255 18.88 -42.98 -5.59
N LYS A 256 17.66 -43.37 -5.22
CA LYS A 256 16.43 -42.75 -5.71
C LYS A 256 16.40 -41.24 -5.43
N ARG A 257 16.75 -40.80 -4.21
CA ARG A 257 16.81 -39.38 -3.85
C ARG A 257 17.85 -38.60 -4.67
N TYR A 258 19.01 -39.21 -4.94
CA TYR A 258 20.03 -38.61 -5.80
C TYR A 258 19.51 -38.41 -7.23
N ASP A 259 18.91 -39.44 -7.81
CA ASP A 259 18.36 -39.40 -9.17
C ASP A 259 17.21 -38.38 -9.28
N GLU A 260 16.28 -38.37 -8.32
CA GLU A 260 15.17 -37.39 -8.26
C GLU A 260 15.69 -35.95 -8.16
N LEU A 261 16.70 -35.68 -7.33
CA LEU A 261 17.28 -34.33 -7.22
C LEU A 261 18.04 -33.92 -8.49
N LYS A 262 18.74 -34.87 -9.13
CA LYS A 262 19.44 -34.64 -10.39
C LYS A 262 18.47 -34.30 -11.52
N GLN A 263 17.35 -35.02 -11.62
CA GLN A 263 16.28 -34.74 -12.58
C GLN A 263 15.68 -33.36 -12.35
N LYS A 264 15.29 -33.03 -11.11
CA LYS A 264 14.73 -31.71 -10.78
C LYS A 264 15.68 -30.55 -11.14
N ARG A 265 16.99 -30.73 -10.98
CA ARG A 265 17.97 -29.70 -11.38
C ARG A 265 18.08 -29.56 -12.90
N ALA A 266 18.01 -30.66 -13.63
CA ALA A 266 18.00 -30.62 -15.10
C ALA A 266 16.76 -29.91 -15.62
N GLU A 267 15.57 -30.28 -15.12
CA GLU A 267 14.30 -29.63 -15.47
C GLU A 267 14.32 -28.11 -15.18
N LEU A 268 14.83 -27.70 -14.01
CA LEU A 268 14.99 -26.29 -13.67
C LEU A 268 15.95 -25.57 -14.61
N ALA A 269 17.08 -26.18 -14.96
CA ALA A 269 18.05 -25.60 -15.88
C ALA A 269 17.50 -25.44 -17.29
N ASP A 270 16.68 -26.39 -17.76
CA ASP A 270 16.04 -26.32 -19.07
C ASP A 270 14.93 -25.25 -19.09
N SER A 271 14.11 -25.14 -18.03
CA SER A 271 13.11 -24.08 -17.90
C SER A 271 13.70 -22.66 -17.89
N LEU A 272 14.91 -22.49 -17.32
CA LEU A 272 15.61 -21.21 -17.33
C LEU A 272 16.08 -20.84 -18.74
N LYS A 273 16.58 -21.79 -19.52
CA LYS A 273 17.00 -21.56 -20.91
C LYS A 273 15.81 -21.19 -21.80
N GLU A 274 14.69 -21.91 -21.67
CA GLU A 274 13.46 -21.59 -22.41
C GLU A 274 12.96 -20.17 -22.14
N SER A 275 13.11 -19.67 -20.90
CA SER A 275 12.74 -18.30 -20.53
C SER A 275 13.69 -17.20 -21.03
N GLU A 276 14.93 -17.55 -21.36
CA GLU A 276 15.93 -16.62 -21.94
C GLU A 276 15.81 -16.54 -23.47
N GLU A 277 15.26 -17.56 -24.12
CA GLU A 277 15.06 -17.63 -25.56
C GLU A 277 13.72 -17.00 -26.03
N SER A 278 12.77 -16.80 -25.11
CA SER A 278 11.46 -16.17 -25.33
C SER A 278 11.44 -14.68 -25.01
#